data_AF-A0A7Y7NE96-F1
#
_entry.id   AF-A0A7Y7NE96-F1
#
_cell.length_a   1.000
_cell.length_b   1.000
_cell.length_c   1.000
_cell.angle_alpha   90.00
_cell.angle_beta   90.00
_cell.angle_gamma   90.00
#
_symmetry.space_group_name_H-M   'P 1'
#
loop_
_entity.id
_entity.type
_entity.pdbx_description
1 polymer ?
#
loop_
_entity_poly.entity_id
_entity_poly.type
_entity_poly.pdbx_seq_one_letter_code
_entity_poly.pdbx_strand_id
1 'polypeptide(L)'
;WDGSGYPRRLKGEQIPLAARIFSIVDVWDALCSDRPYRPAWPKEKSMQYILQQSGIHFDPQVVNAFMKILDSFKEPSKESNTLSCCGSIPL
;
A
#
# COMPACT_ATOMS: atom_id res chain seq x y z
N TRP A 1 -13.66 -7.65 -5.70
CA TRP A 1 -13.10 -8.91 -6.24
C TRP A 1 -14.04 -10.07 -5.98
N ASP A 2 -14.61 -10.14 -4.79
CA ASP A 2 -15.66 -11.05 -4.30
C ASP A 2 -16.97 -11.11 -5.12
N GLY A 3 -17.27 -10.10 -5.94
CA GLY A 3 -18.52 -10.00 -6.72
C GLY A 3 -19.61 -9.14 -6.06
N SER A 4 -19.33 -8.47 -4.94
CA SER A 4 -20.31 -7.60 -4.26
C SER A 4 -20.45 -6.21 -4.90
N GLY A 5 -19.54 -5.84 -5.82
CA GLY A 5 -19.51 -4.56 -6.51
C GLY A 5 -20.61 -4.36 -7.56
N TYR A 6 -20.67 -3.18 -8.16
CA TYR A 6 -21.68 -2.77 -9.13
C TYR A 6 -21.05 -2.41 -10.49
N PRO A 7 -21.82 -2.25 -11.58
CA PRO A 7 -23.23 -2.63 -11.74
C PRO A 7 -23.44 -4.11 -12.06
N ARG A 8 -22.42 -4.77 -12.64
CA ARG A 8 -22.53 -6.16 -13.15
C ARG A 8 -22.17 -7.25 -12.15
N ARG A 9 -21.72 -6.90 -10.93
CA ARG A 9 -21.32 -7.88 -9.89
C ARG A 9 -20.32 -8.93 -10.37
N LEU A 10 -19.39 -8.52 -11.24
CA LEU A 10 -18.35 -9.40 -11.77
C LEU A 10 -17.44 -9.87 -10.62
N LYS A 11 -17.04 -11.14 -10.66
CA LYS A 11 -16.20 -11.76 -9.63
C LYS A 11 -14.88 -12.25 -10.21
N GLY A 12 -13.81 -12.10 -9.44
CA GLY A 12 -12.50 -12.61 -9.79
C GLY A 12 -12.02 -12.11 -11.14
N GLU A 13 -11.56 -13.04 -11.98
CA GLU A 13 -10.99 -12.76 -13.30
C GLU A 13 -12.03 -12.36 -14.36
N GLN A 14 -13.33 -12.43 -14.04
CA GLN A 14 -14.36 -11.84 -14.90
C GLN A 14 -14.23 -10.30 -14.97
N ILE A 15 -13.55 -9.70 -13.98
CA ILE A 15 -13.21 -8.29 -13.97
C ILE A 15 -11.96 -8.09 -14.86
N PRO A 16 -12.02 -7.23 -15.90
CA PRO A 16 -10.86 -6.94 -16.73
C PRO A 16 -9.65 -6.53 -15.90
N LEU A 17 -8.44 -6.99 -16.27
CA LEU A 17 -7.22 -6.71 -15.52
C LEU A 17 -7.01 -5.21 -15.26
N ALA A 18 -7.25 -4.37 -16.28
CA ALA A 18 -7.14 -2.92 -16.14
C ALA A 18 -8.06 -2.37 -15.03
N ALA A 19 -9.28 -2.88 -14.90
CA ALA A 19 -10.21 -2.47 -13.85
C ALA A 19 -9.78 -2.95 -12.46
N ARG A 20 -9.14 -4.13 -12.36
CA ARG A 20 -8.56 -4.65 -11.11
C ARG A 20 -7.36 -3.82 -10.62
N ILE A 21 -6.55 -3.32 -11.56
CA ILE A 21 -5.45 -2.39 -11.27
C ILE A 21 -5.99 -1.03 -10.86
N PHE A 22 -6.91 -0.49 -11.65
CA PHE A 22 -7.46 0.84 -11.43
C PHE A 22 -8.14 0.97 -10.07
N SER A 23 -8.88 -0.05 -9.62
CA SER A 23 -9.60 0.02 -8.34
C SER A 23 -8.68 0.19 -7.12
N ILE A 24 -7.49 -0.41 -7.13
CA ILE A 24 -6.51 -0.23 -6.05
C ILE A 24 -5.95 1.19 -6.07
N VAL A 25 -5.61 1.70 -7.27
CA VAL A 25 -5.06 3.05 -7.43
C VAL A 25 -6.06 4.12 -7.01
N ASP A 26 -7.32 3.99 -7.42
CA ASP A 26 -8.41 4.89 -7.06
C ASP A 26 -8.63 4.96 -5.54
N VAL A 27 -8.68 3.80 -4.87
CA VAL A 27 -8.82 3.76 -3.41
C VAL A 27 -7.57 4.30 -2.71
N TRP A 28 -6.37 3.97 -3.18
CA TRP A 28 -5.14 4.50 -2.60
C TRP A 28 -5.08 6.03 -2.65
N ASP A 29 -5.35 6.63 -3.81
CA ASP A 29 -5.40 8.07 -3.97
C ASP A 29 -6.47 8.69 -3.08
N ALA A 30 -7.67 8.11 -3.05
CA ALA A 30 -8.74 8.56 -2.20
C ALA A 30 -8.38 8.52 -0.72
N LEU A 31 -7.63 7.51 -0.26
CA LEU A 31 -7.19 7.39 1.13
C LEU A 31 -6.06 8.37 1.49
N CYS A 32 -5.08 8.52 0.60
CA CYS A 32 -3.85 9.29 0.84
C CYS A 32 -3.97 10.79 0.54
N SER A 33 -5.07 11.24 -0.08
CA SER A 33 -5.31 12.65 -0.37
C SER A 33 -6.22 13.31 0.66
N ASP A 34 -5.89 14.55 1.02
CA ASP A 34 -6.74 15.41 1.85
C ASP A 34 -8.03 15.77 1.13
N ARG A 35 -9.13 15.78 1.88
CA ARG A 35 -10.45 16.21 1.41
C ARG A 35 -11.06 17.19 2.41
N PRO A 36 -11.94 18.12 1.98
CA PRO A 36 -12.51 19.16 2.86
C PRO A 36 -13.11 18.64 4.18
N TYR A 37 -13.59 17.39 4.20
CA TYR A 37 -14.25 16.76 5.35
C TYR A 37 -13.46 15.61 5.98
N ARG A 38 -12.27 15.30 5.47
CA ARG A 38 -11.49 14.14 5.93
C ARG A 38 -10.01 14.33 5.60
N PRO A 39 -9.11 14.36 6.59
CA PRO A 39 -7.69 14.39 6.33
C PRO A 39 -7.23 13.10 5.64
N ALA A 40 -6.12 13.18 4.91
CA ALA A 40 -5.40 12.06 4.36
C ALA A 40 -5.08 11.03 5.45
N TRP A 41 -5.14 9.75 5.09
CA TRP A 41 -4.66 8.70 5.96
C TRP A 41 -3.14 8.59 5.90
N PRO A 42 -2.47 8.21 7.01
CA PRO A 42 -1.08 7.81 6.98
C PRO A 42 -0.87 6.67 5.97
N LYS A 43 0.24 6.68 5.24
CA LYS A 43 0.53 5.70 4.19
C LYS A 43 0.47 4.27 4.73
N GLU A 44 1.04 4.04 5.90
CA GLU A 44 1.07 2.74 6.58
C GLU A 44 -0.35 2.24 6.86
N LYS A 45 -1.25 3.12 7.30
CA LYS A 45 -2.66 2.80 7.53
C LYS A 45 -3.37 2.44 6.22
N SER A 46 -3.12 3.20 5.16
CA SER A 46 -3.67 2.92 3.83
C SER A 46 -3.17 1.58 3.27
N MET A 47 -1.87 1.27 3.44
CA MET A 47 -1.29 -0.02 3.06
C MET A 47 -1.95 -1.18 3.81
N GLN A 48 -2.08 -1.06 5.13
CA GLN A 48 -2.73 -2.08 5.97
C GLN A 48 -4.18 -2.31 5.55
N TYR A 49 -4.93 -1.23 5.26
CA TYR A 49 -6.30 -1.35 4.77
C TYR A 49 -6.37 -2.12 3.44
N ILE A 50 -5.51 -1.78 2.47
CA ILE A 50 -5.49 -2.47 1.16
C ILE A 50 -5.13 -3.94 1.33
N LEU A 51 -4.17 -4.28 2.20
CA LEU A 51 -3.83 -5.66 2.53
C LEU A 51 -5.02 -6.42 3.11
N GLN A 52 -5.74 -5.83 4.07
CA GLN A 52 -6.93 -6.43 4.69
C GLN A 52 -8.08 -6.67 3.69
N GLN A 53 -8.15 -5.85 2.63
CA GLN A 53 -9.17 -5.97 1.58
C GLN A 53 -8.75 -6.89 0.41
N SER A 54 -7.56 -7.49 0.48
CA SER A 54 -7.06 -8.46 -0.50
C SER A 54 -7.95 -9.70 -0.54
N GLY A 55 -8.39 -10.10 -1.74
CA GLY A 55 -9.29 -11.23 -1.93
C GLY A 55 -10.76 -10.95 -1.59
N ILE A 56 -11.08 -9.74 -1.13
CA ILE A 56 -12.45 -9.28 -0.89
C ILE A 56 -12.77 -8.17 -1.89
N HIS A 57 -12.25 -6.97 -1.65
CA HIS A 57 -12.46 -5.84 -2.56
C HIS A 57 -11.47 -5.88 -3.73
N PHE A 58 -10.23 -6.29 -3.46
CA PHE A 58 -9.13 -6.22 -4.42
C PHE A 58 -8.64 -7.59 -4.88
N ASP A 59 -8.06 -7.63 -6.07
CA ASP A 59 -7.35 -8.81 -6.58
C ASP A 59 -6.05 -9.04 -5.78
N PRO A 60 -5.85 -10.20 -5.14
CA PRO A 60 -4.64 -10.50 -4.38
C PRO A 60 -3.34 -10.36 -5.17
N GLN A 61 -3.32 -10.70 -6.46
CA GLN A 61 -2.12 -10.60 -7.28
C GLN A 61 -1.73 -9.15 -7.50
N VAL A 62 -2.73 -8.29 -7.74
CA VAL A 62 -2.50 -6.86 -7.94
C VAL A 62 -2.11 -6.19 -6.62
N VAL A 63 -2.72 -6.56 -5.49
CA VAL A 63 -2.29 -6.09 -4.17
C VAL A 63 -0.82 -6.42 -3.92
N ASN A 64 -0.41 -7.66 -4.19
CA ASN A 64 0.98 -8.07 -4.01
C ASN A 64 1.96 -7.26 -4.90
N ALA A 65 1.59 -7.01 -6.16
CA ALA A 65 2.40 -6.18 -7.05
C ALA A 65 2.47 -4.72 -6.57
N PHE A 66 1.34 -4.16 -6.13
CA PHE A 66 1.24 -2.80 -5.62
C PHE A 66 2.11 -2.58 -4.38
N MET A 67 2.10 -3.52 -3.42
CA MET A 67 2.93 -3.44 -2.22
C MET A 67 4.43 -3.44 -2.54
N LYS A 68 4.86 -4.30 -3.48
CA LYS A 68 6.26 -4.33 -3.95
C LYS A 68 6.68 -2.99 -4.55
N ILE A 69 5.80 -2.35 -5.31
CA ILE A 69 6.04 -1.02 -5.88
C ILE A 69 6.19 0.01 -4.74
N LEU A 70 5.29 0.04 -3.76
CA LEU A 70 5.38 0.97 -2.65
C LEU A 70 6.66 0.77 -1.81
N ASP A 71 7.05 -0.48 -1.57
CA ASP A 71 8.28 -0.79 -0.84
C ASP A 71 9.53 -0.38 -1.63
N SER A 72 9.51 -0.46 -2.97
CA SER A 72 10.62 -0.01 -3.80
C SER A 72 10.87 1.51 -3.75
N PHE A 73 9.86 2.30 -3.37
CA PHE A 73 9.97 3.75 -3.19
C PHE A 73 10.43 4.17 -1.79
N LYS A 74 10.59 3.23 -0.85
CA LYS A 74 11.24 3.54 0.42
C LYS A 74 12.73 3.70 0.14
N GLU A 75 13.21 4.95 0.19
CA GLU A 75 14.65 5.24 0.27
C GLU A 75 15.27 4.31 1.33
N PRO A 76 16.44 3.70 1.08
CA PRO A 76 17.13 2.93 2.10
C PRO A 76 17.35 3.86 3.30
N SER A 77 16.68 3.57 4.40
CA SER A 77 16.84 4.29 5.66
C SER A 77 18.33 4.36 5.97
N LYS A 78 18.90 5.57 6.07
CA LYS A 78 20.27 5.77 6.54
C LYS A 78 20.39 5.11 7.92
N GLU A 79 21.06 3.98 7.99
CA GLU A 79 21.54 3.42 9.24
C GLU A 79 22.42 4.47 9.90
N SER A 80 21.90 5.08 10.97
CA SER A 80 22.69 5.89 11.88
C SER A 80 23.58 4.94 12.66
N ASN A 81 24.68 4.55 12.04
CA ASN A 81 25.74 3.82 12.70
C ASN A 81 26.46 4.81 13.64
N THR A 82 25.85 5.17 14.76
CA THR A 82 26.58 5.75 15.88
C THR A 82 27.32 4.62 16.58
N LEU A 83 28.39 4.13 15.94
CA LEU A 83 29.47 3.47 16.64
C LEU A 83 30.12 4.53 17.53
N SER A 84 29.59 4.67 18.74
CA SER A 84 30.32 5.23 19.87
C SER A 84 31.44 4.25 20.23
N CYS A 85 32.52 4.25 19.45
CA CYS A 85 33.80 3.71 19.87
C CYS A 85 34.49 4.80 20.71
N CYS A 86 34.07 4.95 21.97
CA CYS A 86 34.94 5.50 23.00
C CYS A 86 36.03 4.44 23.28
N GLY A 87 37.05 4.42 22.42
CA GLY A 87 38.32 3.77 22.72
C GLY A 87 39.18 4.73 23.55
N SER A 88 39.09 4.64 24.87
CA SER A 88 40.12 5.22 25.74
C SER A 88 41.41 4.41 25.55
N ILE A 89 42.37 5.02 24.86
CA ILE A 89 43.75 4.54 24.72
C ILE A 89 44.48 4.81 26.06
N PRO A 90 45.22 3.86 26.63
CA PRO A 90 45.98 4.08 27.85
C PRO A 90 47.29 4.82 27.55
N LEU A 91 47.58 5.86 28.32
CA LEU A 91 48.93 6.35 28.62
C LEU A 91 48.99 6.63 30.13
#